data_AF-A0A9P6VPM9-F1
#
_entry.id   AF-A0A9P6VPM9-F1
#
_cell.length_a   1.000
_cell.length_b   1.000
_cell.length_c   1.000
_cell.angle_alpha   90.00
_cell.angle_beta   90.00
_cell.angle_gamma   90.00
#
_symmetry.space_group_name_H-M   'P 1'
#
loop_
_entity.id
_entity.type
_entity.pdbx_description
1 polymer ?
#
loop_
_entity_poly.entity_id
_entity_poly.type
_entity_poly.pdbx_seq_one_letter_code
_entity_poly.pdbx_strand_id
1 'polypeptide(L)'
;MDDWETHTTIGSKTRGGGAARETTVKGKSALNAAQRSGAIVATEKKFATANAAKTGSEGQRLTKVDRSDEIIKPKTIGKKAGSAMQKRRNEMEPKLTAKQLGEKVQLSENDMKAFERGDAPFNAAKLQKLQSVLRIKLLGDEKDIGTPIVLGPKKKDAAKK
;
A
#
# COMPACT_ATOMS: atom_id res chain seq x y z
N MET A 1 5.89 -63.55 -11.07
CA MET A 1 6.96 -62.63 -10.64
C MET A 1 6.83 -61.38 -11.47
N ASP A 2 6.56 -60.30 -10.76
CA ASP A 2 6.01 -59.00 -11.14
C ASP A 2 6.96 -58.12 -11.96
N ASP A 3 6.65 -57.85 -13.24
CA ASP A 3 7.35 -56.83 -14.04
C ASP A 3 6.45 -56.18 -15.13
N TRP A 4 5.12 -56.17 -14.93
CA TRP A 4 4.15 -55.59 -15.87
C TRP A 4 3.42 -54.33 -15.33
N GLU A 5 3.63 -53.96 -14.07
CA GLU A 5 2.95 -52.84 -13.40
C GLU A 5 3.89 -51.65 -13.11
N THR A 6 4.99 -51.51 -13.86
CA THR A 6 5.93 -50.39 -13.66
C THR A 6 5.48 -49.16 -14.45
N HIS A 7 4.39 -48.52 -14.02
CA HIS A 7 3.89 -47.31 -14.67
C HIS A 7 4.85 -46.12 -14.43
N THR A 8 5.57 -45.70 -15.47
CA THR A 8 6.39 -44.49 -15.40
C THR A 8 5.47 -43.28 -15.35
N THR A 9 5.17 -42.81 -14.13
CA THR A 9 4.23 -41.71 -13.94
C THR A 9 4.98 -40.38 -14.15
N ILE A 10 4.82 -39.77 -15.32
CA ILE A 10 5.46 -38.49 -15.67
C ILE A 10 4.43 -37.38 -15.57
N GLY A 11 4.57 -36.50 -14.58
CA GLY A 11 3.68 -35.37 -14.40
C GLY A 11 4.21 -34.36 -13.38
N SER A 12 3.69 -33.14 -13.40
CA SER A 12 4.03 -32.11 -12.39
C SER A 12 3.75 -32.56 -10.95
N LYS A 13 2.86 -33.55 -10.78
CA LYS A 13 2.44 -34.10 -9.49
C LYS A 13 3.27 -35.30 -9.00
N THR A 14 4.09 -35.90 -9.86
CA THR A 14 4.95 -37.06 -9.52
C THR A 14 6.42 -36.70 -9.31
N ARG A 15 6.80 -35.44 -9.60
CA ARG A 15 8.02 -34.87 -9.06
C ARG A 15 7.84 -34.76 -7.54
N GLY A 16 8.42 -35.71 -6.80
CA GLY A 16 8.55 -35.63 -5.34
C GLY A 16 8.97 -34.23 -4.94
N GLY A 17 8.28 -33.67 -3.94
CA GLY A 17 8.24 -32.25 -3.60
C GLY A 17 9.53 -31.51 -3.92
N GLY A 18 9.58 -30.93 -5.13
CA GLY A 18 10.68 -30.07 -5.51
C GLY A 18 10.79 -28.99 -4.45
N ALA A 19 12.00 -28.81 -3.90
CA ALA A 19 12.29 -27.85 -2.85
C ALA A 19 11.46 -26.59 -3.07
N ALA A 20 10.62 -26.26 -2.08
CA ALA A 20 9.71 -25.14 -2.15
C ALA A 20 10.50 -23.95 -2.69
N ARG A 21 10.10 -23.44 -3.88
CA ARG A 21 10.72 -22.26 -4.46
C ARG A 21 10.77 -21.20 -3.36
N GLU A 22 11.92 -20.56 -3.20
CA GLU A 22 12.14 -19.56 -2.16
C GLU A 22 11.16 -18.40 -2.35
N THR A 23 9.98 -18.51 -1.74
CA THR A 23 9.03 -17.41 -1.64
C THR A 23 9.43 -16.61 -0.42
N THR A 24 9.79 -15.35 -0.62
CA THR A 24 10.05 -14.42 0.48
C THR A 24 8.90 -14.53 1.50
N VAL A 25 9.24 -14.90 2.73
CA VAL A 25 8.30 -15.08 3.83
C VAL A 25 7.71 -13.71 4.20
N LYS A 26 6.58 -13.35 3.58
CA LYS A 26 5.88 -12.07 3.79
C LYS A 26 4.88 -12.10 4.94
N GLY A 27 4.71 -13.23 5.62
CA GLY A 27 3.67 -13.43 6.63
C GLY A 27 4.13 -14.22 7.86
N LYS A 28 3.53 -13.90 9.02
CA LYS A 28 3.79 -14.55 10.32
C LYS A 28 3.57 -16.08 10.26
N SER A 29 2.57 -16.53 9.48
CA SER A 29 2.29 -17.96 9.28
C SER A 29 3.43 -18.69 8.57
N ALA A 30 4.01 -18.08 7.54
CA ALA A 30 5.14 -18.65 6.81
C ALA A 30 6.45 -18.59 7.63
N LEU A 31 6.62 -17.58 8.49
CA LEU A 31 7.76 -17.51 9.42
C LEU A 31 7.67 -18.61 10.48
N ASN A 32 6.48 -18.81 11.07
CA ASN A 32 6.25 -19.88 12.03
C ASN A 32 6.42 -21.27 11.39
N ALA A 33 6.02 -21.45 10.13
CA ALA A 33 6.24 -22.69 9.40
C ALA A 33 7.74 -22.96 9.18
N ALA A 34 8.50 -21.94 8.74
CA ALA A 34 9.94 -22.02 8.55
C ALA A 34 10.70 -22.32 9.86
N GLN A 35 10.28 -21.71 10.98
CA GLN A 35 10.84 -22.00 12.31
C GLN A 35 10.60 -23.45 12.75
N ARG A 36 9.42 -24.00 12.47
CA ARG A 36 9.07 -25.39 12.83
C ARG A 36 9.77 -26.42 11.93
N SER A 37 9.99 -26.08 10.66
CA SER A 37 10.64 -26.96 9.71
C SER A 37 12.17 -26.89 9.75
N GLY A 38 12.77 -26.11 10.68
CA GLY A 38 14.21 -25.92 10.77
C GLY A 38 14.83 -25.18 9.58
N ALA A 39 14.04 -24.43 8.80
CA ALA A 39 14.54 -23.64 7.69
C ALA A 39 15.33 -22.42 8.19
N ILE A 40 16.33 -21.97 7.42
CA ILE A 40 17.15 -20.81 7.77
C ILE A 40 16.26 -19.57 7.86
N VAL A 41 16.11 -19.03 9.07
CA VAL A 41 15.39 -17.78 9.32
C VAL A 41 16.42 -16.65 9.32
N ALA A 42 16.45 -15.87 8.24
CA ALA A 42 17.28 -14.68 8.18
C ALA A 42 16.77 -13.62 9.17
N THR A 43 17.55 -13.35 10.22
CA THR A 43 17.30 -12.30 11.20
C THR A 43 18.19 -11.10 10.91
N GLU A 44 17.65 -10.11 10.21
CA GLU A 44 18.37 -8.88 9.89
C GLU A 44 17.85 -7.72 10.74
N LYS A 45 18.77 -6.92 11.28
CA LYS A 45 18.43 -5.62 11.89
C LYS A 45 17.96 -4.69 10.78
N LYS A 46 16.67 -4.36 10.78
CA LYS A 46 16.14 -3.37 9.83
C LYS A 46 16.64 -1.97 10.19
N PHE A 47 17.09 -1.23 9.18
CA PHE A 47 17.36 0.21 9.29
C PHE A 47 16.03 0.96 9.45
N ALA A 48 15.52 1.01 10.67
CA ALA A 48 14.41 1.86 11.05
C ALA A 48 14.82 2.60 12.32
N THR A 49 15.08 3.90 12.21
CA THR A 49 15.20 4.80 13.37
C THR A 49 13.84 4.86 14.05
N ALA A 50 13.76 4.32 15.27
CA ALA A 50 12.53 4.01 16.01
C ALA A 50 11.46 5.13 16.03
N ASN A 51 11.86 6.41 15.92
CA ASN A 51 10.97 7.56 15.95
C ASN A 51 11.10 8.53 14.76
N ALA A 52 11.98 8.26 13.78
CA ALA A 52 12.00 9.13 12.60
C ALA A 52 10.81 8.75 11.71
N ALA A 53 9.94 9.71 11.47
CA ALA A 53 8.79 9.60 10.57
C ALA A 53 9.24 9.42 9.11
N LYS A 54 9.97 8.35 8.78
CA LYS A 54 10.18 7.95 7.40
C LYS A 54 8.89 7.30 6.93
N THR A 55 8.06 8.14 6.33
CA THR A 55 7.02 7.73 5.40
C THR A 55 7.64 6.76 4.39
N GLY A 56 7.04 5.57 4.27
CA GLY A 56 7.59 4.45 3.52
C GLY A 56 7.78 4.68 2.01
N SER A 57 8.32 3.65 1.35
CA SER A 57 8.56 3.45 -0.10
C SER A 57 9.35 4.51 -0.87
N GLU A 58 9.39 5.77 -0.45
CA GLU A 58 10.06 6.84 -1.19
C GLU A 58 11.59 6.74 -1.11
N GLY A 59 12.16 5.98 -0.16
CA GLY A 59 13.62 5.79 -0.09
C GLY A 59 14.20 5.20 -1.37
N GLN A 60 13.52 4.23 -1.97
CA GLN A 60 13.94 3.63 -3.25
C GLN A 60 13.89 4.66 -4.38
N ARG A 61 12.85 5.50 -4.38
CA ARG A 61 12.70 6.57 -5.36
C ARG A 61 13.74 7.67 -5.18
N LEU A 62 14.06 8.06 -3.95
CA LEU A 62 15.10 9.04 -3.64
C LEU A 62 16.45 8.56 -4.15
N THR A 63 16.80 7.28 -3.95
CA THR A 63 18.03 6.71 -4.53
C THR A 63 17.99 6.69 -6.06
N LYS A 64 16.84 6.45 -6.68
CA LYS A 64 16.71 6.54 -8.14
C LYS A 64 16.90 7.97 -8.65
N VAL A 65 16.30 8.95 -7.97
CA VAL A 65 16.40 10.37 -8.31
C VAL A 65 17.85 10.85 -8.15
N ASP A 66 18.52 10.47 -7.07
CA ASP A 66 19.92 10.80 -6.81
C ASP A 66 20.89 10.24 -7.87
N ARG A 67 20.55 9.08 -8.46
CA ARG A 67 21.35 8.43 -9.52
C ARG A 67 21.00 8.87 -10.94
N SER A 68 20.00 9.73 -11.13
CA SER A 68 19.54 10.15 -12.46
C SER A 68 19.84 11.63 -12.69
N ASP A 69 20.48 11.98 -13.80
CA ASP A 69 20.78 13.37 -14.19
C ASP A 69 19.57 14.09 -14.84
N GLU A 70 18.44 13.39 -15.01
CA GLU A 70 17.21 13.94 -15.58
C GLU A 70 16.38 14.71 -14.52
N ILE A 71 15.74 15.82 -14.93
CA ILE A 71 14.84 16.60 -14.06
C ILE A 71 13.53 15.83 -13.84
N ILE A 72 13.47 15.02 -12.78
CA ILE A 72 12.28 14.23 -12.43
C ILE A 72 11.28 15.09 -11.63
N LYS A 73 10.16 15.45 -12.25
CA LYS A 73 9.07 16.16 -11.55
C LYS A 73 8.49 15.30 -10.41
N PRO A 74 8.35 15.86 -9.19
CA PRO A 74 7.68 15.17 -8.09
C PRO A 74 6.24 14.78 -8.45
N LYS A 75 5.80 13.61 -7.98
CA LYS A 75 4.44 13.13 -8.24
C LYS A 75 3.49 13.97 -7.39
N THR A 76 2.52 14.63 -8.02
CA THR A 76 1.47 15.37 -7.33
C THR A 76 0.23 14.50 -7.14
N ILE A 77 -0.68 14.98 -6.30
CA ILE A 77 -1.91 14.28 -5.92
C ILE A 77 -2.98 14.37 -7.01
N GLY A 78 -2.88 15.39 -7.87
CA GLY A 78 -3.77 15.61 -9.00
C GLY A 78 -5.01 16.43 -8.62
N LYS A 79 -5.53 17.18 -9.61
CA LYS A 79 -6.64 18.12 -9.41
C LYS A 79 -7.95 17.42 -8.99
N LYS A 80 -8.20 16.20 -9.50
CA LYS A 80 -9.43 15.44 -9.18
C LYS A 80 -9.56 15.12 -7.69
N ALA A 81 -8.47 14.69 -7.05
CA ALA A 81 -8.43 14.44 -5.62
C ALA A 81 -8.58 15.74 -4.81
N GLY A 82 -7.93 16.82 -5.25
CA GLY A 82 -8.11 18.16 -4.68
C GLY A 82 -9.58 18.61 -4.68
N SER A 83 -10.24 18.55 -5.84
CA SER A 83 -11.66 18.91 -5.98
C SER A 83 -12.59 18.00 -5.18
N ALA A 84 -12.30 16.69 -5.10
CA ALA A 84 -13.09 15.76 -4.29
C ALA A 84 -13.00 16.10 -2.80
N MET A 85 -11.82 16.48 -2.30
CA MET A 85 -11.65 16.94 -0.92
C MET A 85 -12.46 18.21 -0.63
N GLN A 86 -12.40 19.20 -1.52
CA GLN A 86 -13.14 20.45 -1.38
C GLN A 86 -14.66 20.23 -1.35
N LYS A 87 -15.18 19.43 -2.30
CA LYS A 87 -16.61 19.07 -2.33
C LYS A 87 -17.04 18.39 -1.04
N ARG A 88 -16.30 17.36 -0.61
CA ARG A 88 -16.64 16.62 0.60
C ARG A 88 -16.53 17.45 1.87
N ARG A 89 -15.60 18.40 1.92
CA ARG A 89 -15.45 19.36 3.03
C ARG A 89 -16.67 20.29 3.14
N ASN A 90 -17.25 20.69 2.01
CA ASN A 90 -18.44 21.53 1.97
C ASN A 90 -19.74 20.76 2.26
N GLU A 91 -19.80 19.47 1.90
CA GLU A 91 -20.98 18.61 2.09
C GLU A 91 -21.09 17.97 3.49
N MET A 92 -20.00 17.94 4.27
CA MET A 92 -20.06 17.42 5.63
C MET A 92 -20.63 18.44 6.61
N GLU A 93 -21.55 17.97 7.46
CA GLU A 93 -21.99 18.68 8.65
C GLU A 93 -21.28 18.10 9.89
N PRO A 94 -20.59 18.91 10.72
CA PRO A 94 -20.33 20.34 10.61
C PRO A 94 -19.29 20.69 9.53
N LYS A 95 -19.45 21.88 8.92
CA LYS A 95 -18.57 22.38 7.87
C LYS A 95 -17.13 22.50 8.37
N LEU A 96 -16.26 21.60 7.94
CA LEU A 96 -14.85 21.64 8.29
C LEU A 96 -14.18 22.76 7.50
N THR A 97 -13.48 23.66 8.19
CA THR A 97 -12.57 24.59 7.51
C THR A 97 -11.27 23.88 7.14
N ALA A 98 -10.52 24.42 6.17
CA ALA A 98 -9.20 23.87 5.81
C ALA A 98 -8.27 23.79 7.03
N LYS A 99 -8.40 24.75 7.96
CA LYS A 99 -7.68 24.77 9.24
C LYS A 99 -8.06 23.59 10.14
N GLN A 100 -9.35 23.38 10.39
CA GLN A 100 -9.83 22.27 11.24
C GLN A 100 -9.51 20.89 10.65
N LEU A 101 -9.55 20.76 9.32
CA LEU A 101 -9.13 19.54 8.64
C LEU A 101 -7.61 19.32 8.77
N GLY A 102 -6.83 20.39 8.60
CA GLY A 102 -5.39 20.39 8.82
C GLY A 102 -5.01 19.94 10.23
N GLU A 103 -5.65 20.50 11.26
CA GLU A 103 -5.44 20.14 12.67
C GLU A 103 -5.68 18.64 12.92
N LYS A 104 -6.75 18.07 12.36
CA LYS A 104 -7.06 16.62 12.48
C LYS A 104 -6.02 15.71 11.81
N VAL A 105 -5.37 16.20 10.75
CA VAL A 105 -4.39 15.43 9.98
C VAL A 105 -2.94 15.77 10.37
N GLN A 106 -2.75 16.74 11.28
CA GLN A 106 -1.45 17.30 11.65
C GLN A 106 -0.73 17.92 10.44
N LEU A 107 -1.49 18.72 9.67
CA LEU A 107 -1.03 19.50 8.54
C LEU A 107 -1.25 20.99 8.80
N SER A 108 -0.35 21.83 8.27
CA SER A 108 -0.56 23.28 8.28
C SER A 108 -1.73 23.66 7.37
N GLU A 109 -2.37 24.81 7.63
CA GLU A 109 -3.46 25.31 6.79
C GLU A 109 -3.00 25.54 5.33
N ASN A 110 -1.77 26.03 5.16
CA ASN A 110 -1.18 26.27 3.84
C ASN A 110 -0.95 24.96 3.07
N ASP A 111 -0.46 23.92 3.76
CA ASP A 111 -0.35 22.60 3.16
C ASP A 111 -1.73 22.10 2.76
N MET A 112 -2.73 22.15 3.64
CA MET A 112 -4.08 21.67 3.33
C MET A 112 -4.67 22.38 2.10
N LYS A 113 -4.47 23.69 1.96
CA LYS A 113 -4.86 24.44 0.75
C LYS A 113 -4.12 23.96 -0.50
N ALA A 114 -2.83 23.61 -0.40
CA ALA A 114 -2.08 23.03 -1.51
C ALA A 114 -2.55 21.61 -1.88
N PHE A 115 -2.97 20.82 -0.88
CA PHE A 115 -3.63 19.52 -1.09
C PHE A 115 -4.97 19.69 -1.82
N GLU A 116 -5.81 20.63 -1.40
CA GLU A 116 -7.08 20.96 -2.06
C GLU A 116 -6.90 21.48 -3.49
N ARG A 117 -5.80 22.18 -3.78
CA ARG A 117 -5.45 22.63 -5.14
C ARG A 117 -4.92 21.50 -6.05
N GLY A 118 -4.38 20.43 -5.45
CA GLY A 118 -3.84 19.27 -6.16
C GLY A 118 -2.35 19.37 -6.53
N ASP A 119 -1.68 20.44 -6.10
CA ASP A 119 -0.25 20.69 -6.39
C ASP A 119 0.69 20.09 -5.33
N ALA A 120 0.14 19.71 -4.17
CA ALA A 120 0.95 19.14 -3.10
C ALA A 120 1.63 17.82 -3.53
N PRO A 121 2.85 17.56 -3.03
CA PRO A 121 3.56 16.31 -3.29
C PRO A 121 2.80 15.12 -2.72
N PHE A 122 2.82 14.02 -3.44
CA PHE A 122 2.14 12.79 -3.04
C PHE A 122 2.73 12.22 -1.75
N ASN A 123 1.92 12.17 -0.68
CA ASN A 123 2.28 11.55 0.59
C ASN A 123 1.18 10.56 1.01
N ALA A 124 1.46 9.27 0.89
CA ALA A 124 0.47 8.21 1.13
C ALA A 124 -0.09 8.22 2.56
N ALA A 125 0.74 8.47 3.58
CA ALA A 125 0.31 8.44 4.98
C ALA A 125 -0.65 9.58 5.31
N LYS A 126 -0.35 10.79 4.83
CA LYS A 126 -1.23 11.96 5.02
C LYS A 126 -2.55 11.81 4.27
N LEU A 127 -2.49 11.28 3.04
CA LEU A 127 -3.69 10.97 2.26
C LEU A 127 -4.57 9.91 2.93
N GLN A 128 -4.00 8.85 3.49
CA GLN A 128 -4.75 7.85 4.25
C GLN A 128 -5.45 8.46 5.47
N LYS A 129 -4.80 9.36 6.21
CA LYS A 129 -5.45 10.10 7.31
C LYS A 129 -6.61 10.96 6.79
N LEU A 130 -6.42 11.68 5.68
CA LEU A 130 -7.49 12.48 5.05
C LEU A 130 -8.68 11.63 4.62
N GLN A 131 -8.43 10.46 4.05
CA GLN A 131 -9.48 9.50 3.68
C GLN A 131 -10.32 9.08 4.88
N SER A 132 -9.67 8.77 5.99
CA SER A 132 -10.36 8.36 7.22
C SER A 132 -11.23 9.47 7.80
N VAL A 133 -10.78 10.73 7.72
CA VAL A 133 -11.54 11.89 8.22
C VAL A 133 -12.70 12.24 7.29
N LEU A 134 -12.47 12.27 5.97
CA LEU A 134 -13.47 12.69 4.98
C LEU A 134 -14.40 11.55 4.53
N ARG A 135 -14.06 10.29 4.88
CA ARG A 135 -14.74 9.05 4.46
C ARG A 135 -14.89 8.90 2.94
N ILE A 136 -13.92 9.40 2.18
CA ILE A 136 -13.87 9.29 0.70
C ILE A 136 -12.52 8.72 0.28
N LYS A 137 -12.49 8.00 -0.84
CA LYS A 137 -11.24 7.52 -1.44
C LYS A 137 -10.52 8.68 -2.12
N LEU A 138 -9.26 8.87 -1.75
CA LEU A 138 -8.34 9.89 -2.29
C LEU A 138 -7.08 9.27 -2.93
N LEU A 139 -6.99 7.93 -2.92
CA LEU A 139 -5.89 7.10 -3.38
C LEU A 139 -6.50 5.98 -4.23
N GLY A 140 -5.78 5.54 -5.26
CA GLY A 140 -6.22 4.50 -6.19
C GLY A 140 -6.41 5.04 -7.59
N ASP A 141 -7.14 4.29 -8.41
CA ASP A 141 -7.43 4.67 -9.79
C ASP A 141 -8.27 5.95 -9.83
N GLU A 142 -8.03 6.79 -10.84
CA GLU A 142 -8.72 8.08 -10.95
C GLU A 142 -10.25 7.94 -10.92
N LYS A 143 -10.79 6.81 -11.38
CA LYS A 143 -12.23 6.51 -11.41
C LYS A 143 -12.84 6.40 -10.02
N ASP A 144 -12.06 5.95 -9.04
CA ASP A 144 -12.52 5.71 -7.67
C ASP A 144 -12.32 6.94 -6.76
N ILE A 145 -11.61 7.97 -7.23
CA ILE A 145 -11.36 9.19 -6.46
C ILE A 145 -12.68 9.93 -6.20
N GLY A 146 -12.95 10.22 -4.93
CA GLY A 146 -14.17 10.87 -4.46
C GLY A 146 -15.31 9.91 -4.12
N THR A 147 -15.15 8.60 -4.38
CA THR A 147 -16.16 7.62 -3.96
C THR A 147 -16.15 7.48 -2.43
N PRO A 148 -17.32 7.35 -1.77
CA PRO A 148 -17.39 7.09 -0.35
C PRO A 148 -16.67 5.79 0.02
N ILE A 149 -15.88 5.82 1.09
CA ILE A 149 -15.30 4.61 1.66
C ILE A 149 -16.40 3.88 2.40
N VAL A 150 -16.95 2.85 1.77
CA VAL A 150 -17.80 1.88 2.45
C VAL A 150 -16.89 1.04 3.34
N LEU A 151 -16.90 1.30 4.64
CA LEU A 151 -16.31 0.44 5.68
C LEU A 151 -17.15 -0.84 5.85
N GLY A 152 -17.41 -1.54 4.75
CA GLY A 152 -17.99 -2.89 4.78
C GLY A 152 -16.88 -3.93 4.94
N PRO A 153 -17.18 -5.12 5.50
CA PRO A 153 -16.21 -6.21 5.56
C PRO A 153 -15.67 -6.47 4.15
N LYS A 154 -14.35 -6.61 4.04
CA LYS A 154 -13.68 -6.91 2.75
C LYS A 154 -14.45 -8.03 2.07
N LYS A 155 -15.08 -7.76 0.93
CA LYS A 155 -15.58 -8.82 0.04
C LYS A 155 -14.36 -9.68 -0.28
N LYS A 156 -14.28 -10.86 0.34
CA LYS A 156 -13.39 -11.92 -0.12
C LYS A 156 -13.82 -12.20 -1.55
N ASP A 157 -12.87 -12.14 -2.47
CA ASP A 157 -13.06 -12.46 -3.88
C ASP A 157 -13.64 -13.87 -4.01
N ALA A 158 -14.96 -13.97 -4.07
CA ALA A 158 -15.69 -15.16 -4.46
C ALA A 158 -15.88 -15.11 -5.99
N ALA A 159 -14.78 -15.27 -6.74
CA ALA A 159 -14.81 -15.53 -8.18
C ALA A 159 -13.44 -15.96 -8.69
N LYS A 160 -13.07 -17.23 -8.47
CA LYS A 160 -12.44 -18.02 -9.54
C LYS A 160 -12.81 -19.49 -9.34
N LYS A 161 -13.86 -19.86 -10.07
CA LYS A 161 -14.23 -21.23 -10.42
C LYS A 161 -13.16 -21.80 -11.36
#